data_AF-A0A7K2VKE4-F1
#
_entry.id   AF-A0A7K2VKE4-F1
#
_cell.length_a   1.000
_cell.length_b   1.000
_cell.length_c   1.000
_cell.angle_alpha   90.00
_cell.angle_beta   90.00
_cell.angle_gamma   90.00
#
_symmetry.space_group_name_H-M   'P 1'
#
loop_
_entity.id
_entity.type
_entity.pdbx_description
1 polymer ?
#
loop_
_entity_poly.entity_id
_entity_poly.type
_entity_poly.pdbx_seq_one_letter_code
_entity_poly.pdbx_strand_id
1 'polypeptide(L)'
;MRGVLALAPWLPAAEPAVHLRGRRLVVMHGDADRITGADDSVNFVLRARTAGAHAGMIMITGAEHAMLRRLPTWHRLATEIVADLLRDHPAKDGTVAEATAPGAPAFLRV
;
A
#
# COMPACT_ATOMS: atom_id res chain seq x y z
N MET A 1 15.17 -4.86 -6.03
CA MET A 1 13.73 -5.13 -5.85
C MET A 1 12.90 -4.44 -6.94
N ARG A 2 11.80 -5.06 -7.41
CA ARG A 2 10.87 -4.47 -8.41
C ARG A 2 9.74 -3.64 -7.75
N GLY A 3 9.29 -4.04 -6.58
CA GLY A 3 8.35 -3.28 -5.76
C GLY A 3 8.17 -3.91 -4.37
N VAL A 4 7.34 -3.28 -3.53
CA VAL A 4 7.02 -3.72 -2.18
C VAL A 4 5.50 -3.70 -1.99
N LEU A 5 4.96 -4.80 -1.46
CA LEU A 5 3.64 -4.83 -0.84
C LEU A 5 3.84 -4.93 0.68
N ALA A 6 3.41 -3.92 1.42
CA ALA A 6 3.47 -3.91 2.88
C ALA A 6 2.08 -4.16 3.47
N LEU A 7 1.94 -5.17 4.32
CA LEU A 7 0.68 -5.57 4.95
C LEU A 7 0.66 -5.12 6.42
N ALA A 8 -0.30 -4.26 6.77
CA ALA A 8 -0.45 -3.67 8.11
C ALA A 8 0.87 -3.25 8.78
N PRO A 9 1.78 -2.56 8.06
CA PRO A 9 3.15 -2.37 8.54
C PRO A 9 3.19 -1.45 9.76
N TRP A 10 4.15 -1.69 10.65
CA TRP A 10 4.49 -0.74 11.70
C TRP A 10 5.45 0.31 11.13
N LEU A 11 5.00 1.57 11.06
CA LEU A 11 5.71 2.67 10.40
C LEU A 11 5.75 3.90 11.31
N PRO A 12 6.68 3.95 12.28
CA PRO A 12 6.81 5.10 13.16
C PRO A 12 7.04 6.41 12.37
N ALA A 13 6.71 7.55 12.98
CA ALA A 13 6.69 8.86 12.29
C ALA A 13 8.00 9.22 11.56
N ALA A 14 9.15 8.82 12.11
CA ALA A 14 10.48 9.10 11.55
C ALA A 14 10.98 8.03 10.55
N GLU A 15 10.16 7.02 10.23
CA GLU A 15 10.58 5.94 9.33
C GLU A 15 10.96 6.51 7.93
N PRO A 16 12.21 6.30 7.48
CA PRO A 16 12.73 6.92 6.26
C PRO A 16 12.20 6.23 5.00
N ALA A 17 11.67 7.03 4.06
CA ALA A 17 11.15 6.52 2.78
C ALA A 17 12.11 6.71 1.58
N VAL A 18 13.25 7.37 1.77
CA VAL A 18 14.18 7.73 0.66
C VAL A 18 14.72 6.51 -0.10
N HIS A 19 14.83 5.36 0.58
CA HIS A 19 15.27 4.11 -0.04
C HIS A 19 14.29 3.56 -1.09
N LEU A 20 13.06 4.08 -1.14
CA LEU A 20 12.02 3.71 -2.10
C LEU A 20 11.98 4.60 -3.35
N ARG A 21 12.90 5.55 -3.50
CA ARG A 21 12.93 6.42 -4.69
C ARG A 21 12.97 5.61 -5.99
N GLY A 22 12.07 5.91 -6.91
CA GLY A 22 11.88 5.20 -8.18
C GLY A 22 11.36 3.77 -8.03
N ARG A 23 10.94 3.35 -6.83
CA ARG A 23 10.36 2.03 -6.54
C ARG A 23 8.85 2.13 -6.42
N ARG A 24 8.19 1.00 -6.64
CA ARG A 24 6.74 0.84 -6.46
C ARG A 24 6.46 0.36 -5.05
N LEU A 25 5.55 1.02 -4.35
CA LEU A 25 5.09 0.67 -3.00
C LEU A 25 3.56 0.63 -2.99
N VAL A 26 3.00 -0.47 -2.50
CA VAL A 26 1.60 -0.54 -2.10
C VAL A 26 1.54 -0.91 -0.63
N VAL A 27 0.84 -0.12 0.17
CA VAL A 27 0.51 -0.46 1.55
C VAL A 27 -0.93 -0.96 1.59
N MET A 28 -1.17 -2.08 2.26
CA MET A 28 -2.51 -2.60 2.54
C MET A 28 -2.72 -2.59 4.04
N HIS A 29 -3.80 -1.97 4.50
CA HIS A 29 -4.03 -1.78 5.93
C HIS A 29 -5.53 -1.88 6.24
N GLY A 30 -5.88 -2.48 7.37
CA GLY A 30 -7.27 -2.57 7.82
C GLY A 30 -7.70 -1.34 8.63
N ASP A 31 -8.85 -0.75 8.35
CA ASP A 31 -9.29 0.46 9.08
C ASP A 31 -9.79 0.18 10.52
N ALA A 32 -9.88 -1.09 10.92
CA ALA A 32 -10.15 -1.52 12.29
C ALA A 32 -8.89 -2.06 12.98
N ASP A 33 -7.70 -1.81 12.42
CA ASP A 33 -6.42 -2.08 13.07
C ASP A 33 -6.25 -1.20 14.32
N ARG A 34 -5.83 -1.81 15.42
CA ARG A 34 -5.56 -1.17 16.72
C ARG A 34 -4.13 -1.41 17.20
N ILE A 35 -3.31 -2.08 16.39
CA ILE A 35 -1.93 -2.46 16.69
C ILE A 35 -0.98 -1.53 15.92
N THR A 36 -1.20 -1.35 14.62
CA THR A 36 -0.49 -0.38 13.80
C THR A 36 -1.48 0.65 13.27
N GLY A 37 -1.10 1.92 13.26
CA GLY A 37 -2.00 3.00 12.86
C GLY A 37 -2.16 3.07 11.34
N ALA A 38 -3.40 3.09 10.85
CA ALA A 38 -3.66 3.31 9.43
C ALA A 38 -3.18 4.71 8.97
N ASP A 39 -3.28 5.71 9.84
CA ASP A 39 -2.77 7.06 9.58
C ASP A 39 -1.24 7.10 9.44
N ASP A 40 -0.52 6.24 10.17
CA ASP A 40 0.94 6.11 10.01
C ASP A 40 1.30 5.58 8.62
N SER A 41 0.51 4.62 8.12
CA SER A 41 0.65 4.11 6.76
C SER A 41 0.34 5.18 5.72
N VAL A 42 -0.72 5.98 5.90
CA VAL A 42 -1.04 7.13 5.05
C VAL A 42 0.13 8.12 5.01
N ASN A 43 0.62 8.52 6.18
CA ASN A 43 1.71 9.48 6.31
C ASN A 43 3.00 8.95 5.65
N PHE A 44 3.31 7.67 5.81
CA PHE A 44 4.48 7.06 5.15
C PHE A 44 4.33 7.01 3.63
N VAL A 45 3.15 6.67 3.10
CA VAL A 45 2.89 6.69 1.65
C VAL A 45 3.07 8.10 1.08
N LEU A 46 2.59 9.13 1.77
CA LEU A 46 2.81 10.52 1.38
C LEU A 46 4.29 10.88 1.37
N ARG A 47 5.05 10.53 2.42
CA ARG A 47 6.51 10.73 2.46
C ARG A 47 7.24 9.99 1.34
N ALA A 48 6.84 8.75 1.04
CA ALA A 48 7.41 7.96 -0.04
C ALA A 48 7.15 8.60 -1.41
N ARG A 49 5.93 9.10 -1.66
CA ARG A 49 5.59 9.89 -2.85
C ARG A 49 6.49 11.12 -2.97
N THR A 50 6.64 11.90 -1.89
CA THR A 50 7.52 13.07 -1.86
C THR A 50 8.98 12.71 -2.13
N ALA A 51 9.44 11.55 -1.68
CA ALA A 51 10.78 11.03 -1.97
C ALA A 51 10.96 10.46 -3.40
N GLY A 52 9.90 10.47 -4.22
CA GLY A 52 9.91 10.01 -5.61
C GLY A 52 9.58 8.53 -5.81
N ALA A 53 8.89 7.89 -4.87
CA ALA A 53 8.34 6.55 -5.04
C ALA A 53 6.99 6.58 -5.77
N HIS A 54 6.69 5.53 -6.54
CA HIS A 54 5.34 5.23 -7.03
C HIS A 54 4.56 4.52 -5.92
N ALA A 55 4.09 5.30 -4.95
CA ALA A 55 3.50 4.78 -3.72
C ALA A 55 1.98 4.98 -3.66
N GLY A 56 1.29 4.01 -3.07
CA GLY A 56 -0.17 4.02 -2.89
C GLY A 56 -0.60 3.18 -1.70
N MET A 57 -1.85 3.34 -1.29
CA MET A 57 -2.42 2.57 -0.19
C MET A 57 -3.80 2.02 -0.53
N ILE A 58 -4.09 0.83 -0.03
CA ILE A 58 -5.40 0.19 -0.05
C ILE A 58 -5.85 0.00 1.39
N MET A 59 -7.00 0.57 1.72
CA MET A 59 -7.64 0.45 3.01
C MET A 59 -8.71 -0.64 2.93
N ILE A 60 -8.60 -1.68 3.76
CA ILE A 60 -9.57 -2.77 3.82
C ILE A 60 -10.58 -2.48 4.94
N THR A 61 -11.82 -2.23 4.55
CA THR A 61 -12.88 -1.81 5.48
C THR A 61 -13.27 -2.94 6.43
N GLY A 62 -13.33 -2.65 7.74
CA GLY A 62 -13.67 -3.59 8.80
C GLY A 62 -12.61 -4.65 9.09
N ALA A 63 -11.41 -4.53 8.52
CA ALA A 63 -10.31 -5.44 8.78
C ALA A 63 -9.47 -4.97 9.98
N GLU A 64 -9.21 -5.90 10.89
CA GLU A 64 -8.26 -5.79 11.99
C GLU A 64 -6.82 -5.97 11.49
N HIS A 65 -5.83 -5.91 12.39
CA HIS A 65 -4.39 -5.98 12.07
C HIS A 65 -3.99 -7.13 11.14
N ALA A 66 -4.39 -8.35 11.50
CA ALA A 66 -4.09 -9.54 10.69
C ALA A 66 -5.00 -9.65 9.43
N MET A 67 -5.98 -8.76 9.31
CA MET A 67 -6.98 -8.68 8.24
C MET A 67 -7.76 -9.99 8.03
N LEU A 68 -7.81 -10.89 9.02
CA LEU A 68 -8.42 -12.22 8.88
C LEU A 68 -9.93 -12.15 8.72
N ARG A 69 -10.62 -11.15 9.30
CA ARG A 69 -12.05 -10.89 9.03
C ARG A 69 -12.35 -10.68 7.54
N ARG A 70 -11.36 -10.23 6.78
CA ARG A 70 -11.45 -9.97 5.34
C ARG A 70 -10.46 -10.84 4.56
N LEU A 71 -10.13 -12.03 5.06
CA LEU A 71 -9.13 -12.95 4.49
C LEU A 71 -9.28 -13.16 2.97
N PRO A 72 -10.47 -13.53 2.44
CA PRO A 72 -10.60 -13.73 1.00
C PRO A 72 -10.32 -12.46 0.19
N THR A 73 -10.70 -11.29 0.73
CA THR A 73 -10.51 -10.00 0.07
C THR A 73 -9.04 -9.62 0.02
N TRP A 74 -8.35 -9.55 1.17
CA TRP A 74 -6.97 -9.08 1.20
C TRP A 74 -6.03 -10.06 0.51
N HIS A 75 -6.27 -11.37 0.62
CA HIS A 75 -5.42 -12.39 0.00
C HIS A 75 -5.49 -12.36 -1.52
N ARG A 76 -6.70 -12.19 -2.08
CA ARG A 76 -6.88 -11.96 -3.52
C ARG A 76 -6.16 -10.70 -3.99
N LEU A 77 -6.39 -9.58 -3.31
CA LEU A 77 -5.74 -8.31 -3.64
C LEU A 77 -4.22 -8.40 -3.54
N ALA A 78 -3.69 -9.05 -2.50
CA ALA A 78 -2.25 -9.24 -2.33
C ALA A 78 -1.65 -10.00 -3.52
N THR A 79 -2.33 -11.05 -3.99
CA THR A 79 -1.93 -11.81 -5.18
C THR A 79 -1.93 -10.94 -6.43
N GLU A 80 -3.00 -10.19 -6.68
CA GLU A 80 -3.12 -9.28 -7.83
C GLU A 80 -2.02 -8.21 -7.82
N ILE A 81 -1.78 -7.59 -6.67
CA ILE A 81 -0.76 -6.55 -6.50
C ILE A 81 0.63 -7.13 -6.72
N VAL A 82 0.97 -8.26 -6.09
CA VAL A 82 2.30 -8.87 -6.25
C VAL A 82 2.54 -9.29 -7.69
N ALA A 83 1.53 -9.88 -8.36
CA ALA A 83 1.62 -10.22 -9.77
C ALA A 83 1.93 -9.00 -10.63
N ASP A 84 1.29 -7.85 -10.36
CA ASP A 84 1.55 -6.61 -11.07
C ASP A 84 2.91 -5.97 -10.73
N LEU A 85 3.35 -6.02 -9.46
CA LEU A 85 4.68 -5.55 -9.03
C LEU A 85 5.82 -6.35 -9.67
N LEU A 86 5.58 -7.59 -10.08
CA LEU A 86 6.55 -8.45 -10.74
C LEU A 86 6.65 -8.23 -12.26
N ARG A 87 5.73 -7.50 -12.90
CA ARG A 87 5.77 -7.24 -14.35
C ARG A 87 6.96 -6.34 -14.72
N ASP A 88 7.51 -6.54 -15.91
CA ASP A 88 8.55 -5.65 -16.45
C ASP A 88 7.97 -4.26 -16.76
N HIS A 89 6.71 -4.23 -17.19
CA HIS A 89 5.92 -3.01 -17.41
C HIS A 89 4.66 -3.07 -16.53
N PRO A 90 4.43 -2.07 -15.66
CA PRO A 90 3.22 -1.97 -14.85
C PRO A 90 1.94 -2.08 -15.70
N ALA A 91 0.89 -2.70 -15.15
CA ALA A 91 -0.45 -2.55 -15.72
C ALA A 91 -0.83 -1.06 -15.79
N LYS A 92 -1.58 -0.70 -16.84
CA LYS A 92 -2.08 0.66 -17.03
C LYS A 92 -3.33 0.94 -16.21
N ASP A 93 -3.99 -0.12 -15.76
CA ASP A 93 -5.26 -0.16 -15.05
C ASP A 93 -5.20 -1.13 -13.86
N GLY A 94 -6.27 -1.15 -13.07
CA GLY A 94 -6.39 -1.98 -11.88
C GLY A 94 -5.81 -1.35 -10.62
N THR A 95 -5.93 -2.08 -9.51
CA THR A 95 -5.76 -1.54 -8.16
C THR A 95 -4.41 -0.85 -7.92
N VAL A 96 -3.31 -1.41 -8.44
CA VAL A 96 -1.98 -0.80 -8.27
C VAL A 96 -1.85 0.50 -9.06
N ALA A 97 -2.31 0.50 -10.32
CA ALA A 97 -2.29 1.69 -11.16
C ALA A 97 -3.14 2.81 -10.53
N GLU A 98 -4.34 2.47 -10.05
CA GLU A 98 -5.23 3.42 -9.37
C GLU A 98 -4.62 3.95 -8.06
N ALA A 99 -4.07 3.08 -7.20
CA ALA A 99 -3.52 3.49 -5.90
C ALA A 99 -2.25 4.33 -6.02
N THR A 100 -1.48 4.15 -7.10
CA THR A 100 -0.17 4.81 -7.30
C THR A 100 -0.20 5.94 -8.33
N ALA A 101 -1.35 6.23 -8.94
CA ALA A 101 -1.47 7.27 -9.94
C ALA A 101 -1.10 8.66 -9.38
N PRO A 102 -0.49 9.55 -10.20
CA PRO A 102 -0.32 10.95 -9.83
C PRO A 102 -1.67 11.58 -9.46
N GLY A 103 -1.75 12.22 -8.29
CA GLY A 103 -2.99 12.83 -7.81
C GLY A 103 -4.03 11.85 -7.25
N ALA A 104 -3.74 10.54 -7.20
CA ALA A 104 -4.58 9.58 -6.51
C ALA A 104 -4.75 9.97 -5.03
N PRO A 105 -5.92 9.67 -4.42
CA PRO A 105 -6.09 9.84 -2.99
C PRO A 105 -4.99 9.09 -2.22
N ALA A 106 -4.79 9.47 -0.97
CA ALA A 106 -3.77 8.82 -0.14
C ALA A 106 -4.04 7.32 0.03
N PHE A 107 -5.31 6.90 -0.03
CA PHE A 107 -5.74 5.50 -0.02
C PHE A 107 -7.01 5.30 -0.88
N LEU A 108 -7.19 4.07 -1.36
CA LEU A 108 -8.45 3.55 -1.92
C LEU A 108 -9.13 2.66 -0.89
N ARG A 109 -10.45 2.79 -0.70
CA ARG A 109 -11.23 1.91 0.20
C ARG A 109 -11.83 0.74 -0.57
N VAL A 110 -11.72 -0.46 0.01
CA VAL A 110 -12.27 -1.73 -0.50
C VAL A 110 -12.95 -2.51 0.64
#